data_AF-A0A8T7D871-F1
#
_entry.id   AF-A0A8T7D871-F1
#
_cell.length_a   1.000
_cell.length_b   1.000
_cell.length_c   1.000
_cell.angle_alpha   90.00
_cell.angle_beta   90.00
_cell.angle_gamma   90.00
#
_symmetry.space_group_name_H-M   'P 1'
#
loop_
_entity.id
_entity.type
_entity.pdbx_description
1 polymer ?
#
loop_
_entity_poly.entity_id
_entity_poly.type
_entity_poly.pdbx_seq_one_letter_code
_entity_poly.pdbx_strand_id
1 'polypeptide(L)' 'MKIKLSRHARRRAKLYKIPESIILGILDNMALAEGKHAIVREIEGFEYPLKIVAMVEDNVITVITNYPLKKRHENSI' A
#
# COMPACT_ATOMS: atom_id res chain seq x y z
N MET A 1 -10.96 6.74 11.91
CA MET A 1 -10.59 5.85 10.80
C MET A 1 -9.76 4.69 11.36
N LYS A 2 -10.10 3.44 11.03
CA LYS A 2 -9.35 2.25 11.49
C LYS A 2 -8.66 1.59 10.30
N ILE A 3 -7.37 1.29 10.40
CA ILE A 3 -6.64 0.56 9.36
C ILE A 3 -6.53 -0.92 9.73
N LYS A 4 -6.83 -1.80 8.78
CA LYS A 4 -6.70 -3.26 8.89
C LYS A 4 -5.86 -3.79 7.74
N LEU A 5 -4.87 -4.63 8.04
CA LEU A 5 -4.13 -5.36 7.03
C LEU A 5 -4.76 -6.74 6.84
N SER A 6 -5.17 -7.06 5.61
CA SER A 6 -5.62 -8.41 5.27
C SER A 6 -4.49 -9.43 5.46
N ARG A 7 -4.84 -10.72 5.57
CA ARG A 7 -3.86 -11.81 5.60
C ARG A 7 -2.92 -11.77 4.39
N HIS A 8 -3.45 -11.43 3.21
CA HIS A 8 -2.64 -11.32 1.99
C HIS A 8 -1.65 -10.16 2.10
N ALA A 9 -2.11 -8.97 2.51
CA ALA A 9 -1.24 -7.82 2.74
C ALA A 9 -0.11 -8.10 3.74
N ARG A 10 -0.39 -8.75 4.87
CA ARG A 10 0.63 -9.12 5.86
C ARG A 10 1.66 -10.09 5.28
N ARG A 11 1.22 -11.09 4.52
CA ARG A 11 2.13 -12.04 3.84
C ARG A 11 3.04 -11.35 2.83
N ARG A 12 2.51 -10.40 2.05
CA ARG A 12 3.29 -9.63 1.07
C ARG A 12 4.28 -8.69 1.76
N ALA A 13 3.87 -8.00 2.81
CA ALA A 13 4.75 -7.16 3.61
C ALA A 13 5.94 -7.98 4.15
N LYS A 14 5.68 -9.16 4.71
CA LYS A 14 6.75 -10.08 5.15
C LYS A 14 7.66 -10.53 3.99
N LEU A 15 7.10 -10.86 2.83
CA LEU A 15 7.86 -11.31 1.66
C LEU A 15 8.87 -10.26 1.17
N TYR A 16 8.46 -9.00 1.10
CA TYR A 16 9.31 -7.90 0.64
C TYR A 16 9.97 -7.10 1.76
N LYS A 17 9.89 -7.60 3.00
CA LYS A 17 10.45 -6.93 4.18
C LYS A 17 9.95 -5.48 4.32
N ILE A 18 8.67 -5.24 4.00
CA ILE A 18 8.01 -3.95 4.20
C ILE A 18 7.50 -3.91 5.64
N PRO A 19 8.01 -3.02 6.51
CA PRO A 19 7.48 -2.83 7.84
C PRO A 19 6.02 -2.38 7.79
N GLU A 20 5.16 -2.94 8.64
CA GLU A 20 3.75 -2.52 8.70
C GLU A 20 3.62 -1.03 9.05
N SER A 21 4.55 -0.48 9.84
CA SER A 21 4.61 0.95 10.18
C SER A 21 4.71 1.87 8.96
N ILE A 22 5.41 1.46 7.89
CA ILE A 22 5.49 2.24 6.65
C ILE A 22 4.12 2.29 5.97
N ILE A 23 3.42 1.16 5.90
CA ILE A 23 2.08 1.08 5.29
C ILE A 23 1.09 1.94 6.07
N LEU A 24 1.11 1.84 7.41
CA LEU A 24 0.25 2.63 8.28
C LEU A 24 0.56 4.13 8.15
N GLY A 25 1.83 4.51 8.21
CA GLY A 25 2.25 5.91 8.08
C GLY A 25 1.88 6.54 6.72
N ILE A 26 1.90 5.77 5.62
CA ILE A 26 1.42 6.26 4.32
C ILE A 26 -0.08 6.54 4.34
N LEU A 27 -0.86 5.65 4.96
CA LEU A 27 -2.33 5.73 4.98
C LEU A 27 -2.87 6.74 5.99
N ASP A 28 -2.22 6.91 7.15
CA ASP A 28 -2.63 7.87 8.18
C ASP A 28 -2.57 9.32 7.68
N ASN A 29 -1.67 9.61 6.73
CA ASN A 29 -1.50 10.93 6.13
C ASN A 29 -2.42 11.18 4.92
N MET A 30 -3.36 10.29 4.62
CA MET A 30 -4.22 10.39 3.44
C MET A 30 -5.70 10.55 3.79
N ALA A 31 -6.33 11.57 3.19
CA ALA A 31 -7.79 11.66 3.12
C ALA A 31 -8.30 10.82 1.94
N LEU A 32 -8.62 9.55 2.19
CA LEU A 32 -9.19 8.66 1.18
C LEU A 32 -10.72 8.69 1.24
N ALA A 33 -11.36 8.88 0.09
CA ALA A 33 -12.81 8.71 -0.05
C ALA A 33 -13.21 7.23 0.03
N GLU A 34 -14.49 6.95 0.14
CA GLU A 34 -15.02 5.58 0.10
C GLU A 34 -14.67 4.88 -1.23
N GLY A 35 -14.47 3.56 -1.18
CA GLY A 35 -14.15 2.72 -2.34
C GLY A 35 -12.69 2.27 -2.43
N LYS A 36 -12.31 1.78 -3.61
CA LYS A 36 -11.02 1.12 -3.86
C LYS A 36 -9.95 2.10 -4.32
N HIS A 37 -8.81 2.08 -3.66
CA HIS A 37 -7.67 2.96 -3.94
C HIS A 37 -6.42 2.16 -4.29
N ALA A 38 -5.67 2.66 -5.27
CA ALA A 38 -4.33 2.19 -5.60
C ALA A 38 -3.35 3.34 -5.38
N ILE A 39 -2.50 3.20 -4.37
CA ILE A 39 -1.55 4.21 -3.92
C ILE A 39 -0.15 3.77 -4.34
N VAL A 40 0.63 4.67 -4.92
CA VAL A 40 2.04 4.46 -5.24
C VAL A 40 2.85 5.57 -4.57
N ARG A 41 3.88 5.18 -3.81
CA ARG A 41 4.76 6.10 -3.10
C ARG A 41 6.21 5.67 -3.21
N GLU A 42 7.08 6.63 -3.49
CA GLU A 42 8.52 6.46 -3.31
C GLU A 42 8.83 6.53 -1.81
N ILE A 43 9.60 5.56 -1.32
CA ILE A 43 9.96 5.43 0.08
C ILE A 43 11.47 5.25 0.13
N GLU A 44 12.14 6.08 0.91
CA GLU A 44 13.58 5.97 1.12
C GLU A 44 13.95 4.57 1.65
N GLY A 45 15.03 4.00 1.11
CA GLY A 45 15.46 2.64 1.43
C GLY A 45 14.80 1.53 0.61
N PHE A 46 13.82 1.83 -0.24
CA PHE A 46 13.31 0.90 -1.25
C PHE A 46 13.82 1.27 -2.64
N GLU A 47 14.31 0.28 -3.39
CA GLU A 47 14.78 0.46 -4.78
C GLU A 47 13.65 0.89 -5.73
N TYR A 48 12.41 0.50 -5.42
CA TYR A 48 11.24 0.75 -6.26
C TYR A 48 10.10 1.36 -5.45
N PRO A 49 9.21 2.14 -6.10
CA PRO A 49 8.02 2.66 -5.43
C PRO A 49 7.17 1.55 -4.83
N LEU A 50 6.67 1.78 -3.62
CA LEU A 50 5.75 0.88 -2.95
C LEU A 50 4.33 1.13 -3.47
N LYS A 51 3.69 0.07 -3.99
CA LYS A 51 2.26 0.06 -4.32
C LYS A 51 1.46 -0.54 -3.18
N ILE A 52 0.39 0.15 -2.77
CA ILE A 52 -0.58 -0.28 -1.77
C ILE A 52 -1.96 -0.25 -2.41
N VAL A 53 -2.71 -1.34 -2.30
CA VAL A 53 -4.13 -1.38 -2.71
C VAL A 53 -4.97 -1.50 -1.45
N ALA A 54 -5.90 -0.56 -1.27
CA ALA A 54 -6.77 -0.50 -0.11
C ALA A 54 -8.24 -0.35 -0.53
N MET A 55 -9.14 -0.82 0.31
CA MET A 55 -10.58 -0.56 0.23
C MET A 55 -10.97 0.29 1.44
N VAL A 56 -11.75 1.33 1.23
CA VAL A 56 -12.33 2.16 2.28
C VAL A 56 -13.82 1.89 2.29
N GLU A 57 -14.32 1.34 3.40
CA GLU A 57 -15.74 1.02 3.63
C GLU A 57 -16.03 1.36 5.10
N ASP A 58 -17.14 2.06 5.38
CA ASP A 58 -17.57 2.37 6.75
C ASP A 58 -16.47 2.97 7.66
N ASN A 59 -15.66 3.88 7.13
CA ASN A 59 -14.52 4.51 7.84
C ASN A 59 -13.42 3.51 8.29
N VAL A 60 -13.36 2.35 7.64
CA VAL A 60 -12.33 1.33 7.80
C VAL A 60 -11.53 1.22 6.50
N ILE A 61 -10.22 1.40 6.60
CA ILE A 61 -9.29 1.13 5.50
C ILE A 61 -8.81 -0.31 5.63
N THR A 62 -9.17 -1.16 4.66
CA THR A 62 -8.66 -2.52 4.55
C THR A 62 -7.58 -2.59 3.48
N VAL A 63 -6.33 -2.85 3.88
CA VAL A 63 -5.23 -3.09 2.94
C VAL A 63 -5.37 -4.48 2.35
N ILE A 64 -5.63 -4.53 1.04
CA ILE A 64 -5.81 -5.76 0.27
C ILE A 64 -4.43 -6.35 -0.07
N THR A 65 -3.51 -5.54 -0.62
CA THR A 65 -2.15 -5.97 -0.97
C THR A 65 -1.17 -4.80 -0.90
N ASN A 66 0.10 -5.11 -0.76
CA ASN A 66 1.21 -4.17 -0.86
C ASN A 66 2.40 -4.87 -1.52
N TYR A 67 3.19 -4.14 -2.30
CA TYR A 67 4.42 -4.66 -2.90
C TYR A 67 5.25 -3.55 -3.55
N PRO A 68 6.59 -3.66 -3.56
CA PRO A 68 7.41 -2.81 -4.41
C PRO A 68 7.05 -3.10 -5.86
N LEU A 69 6.86 -2.06 -6.67
CA LEU A 69 6.76 -2.22 -8.11
C LEU A 69 8.03 -2.87 -8.63
N LYS A 70 7.94 -3.58 -9.76
CA LYS A 70 9.15 -3.95 -10.50
C LYS A 70 9.60 -2.72 -11.30
N LYS A 71 10.89 -2.68 -11.65
CA LYS A 71 11.52 -1.71 -12.57
C LYS A 71 10.49 -1.12 -13.53
N ARG A 72 10.43 0.21 -13.59
CA ARG A 72 9.58 0.99 -14.51
C ARG A 72 9.65 0.30 -15.87
N HIS A 73 8.56 -0.30 -16.33
CA HIS A 73 8.43 -0.56 -17.75
C HIS A 73 8.35 0.83 -18.38
N GLU A 74 9.45 1.29 -18.98
CA GLU A 74 9.34 2.09 -20.18
C GLU A 74 8.49 1.26 -21.14
N ASN A 75 7.20 1.57 -21.19
CA ASN A 75 6.28 1.34 -22.29
C ASN A 75 4.93 1.91 -21.87
N SER A 76 4.88 3.24 -21.89
CA SER A 76 3.68 3.94 -22.34
C SER A 76 3.84 4.12 -23.84
N ILE A 77 3.31 3.20 -24.64
CA ILE A 77 2.67 3.46 -25.95
C ILE A 77 1.56 2.41 -26.10
#